data_AF-A0A357XY48-F1
#
_entry.id   AF-A0A357XY48-F1
#
_cell.length_a   1.000
_cell.length_b   1.000
_cell.length_c   1.000
_cell.angle_alpha   90.00
_cell.angle_beta   90.00
_cell.angle_gamma   90.00
#
_symmetry.space_group_name_H-M   'P 1'
#
loop_
_entity.id
_entity.type
_entity.pdbx_description
1 polymer ?
#
loop_
_entity_poly.entity_id
_entity_poly.type
_entity_poly.pdbx_seq_one_letter_code
_entity_poly.pdbx_strand_id
1 'polypeptide(L)'
;MQIDQTPIGRSPRSNPATYTGLFDEVRKIFAQTKDAKRRGYKAGRFSFNVHGGRCEECLGQGVQKIEMHFLPEMYAVCPACEGKRFNRQTLEIKYKGKSIADVLDMQIDDAHAFFENFPQIVRMLESLRRVGLGYLTLGQASTTLSGG
;
A
#
# COMPACT_ATOMS: atom_id res chain seq x y z
N MET A 1 14.82 18.15 -16.45
CA MET A 1 14.15 17.09 -15.69
C MET A 1 14.03 15.92 -16.66
N GLN A 2 15.00 15.01 -16.66
CA GLN A 2 14.92 13.81 -17.51
C GLN A 2 13.89 12.89 -16.86
N ILE A 3 12.79 12.66 -17.56
CA ILE A 3 11.89 11.55 -17.26
C ILE A 3 12.59 10.33 -17.83
N ASP A 4 13.12 9.47 -16.96
CA ASP A 4 13.66 8.16 -17.35
C ASP A 4 12.63 7.07 -17.02
N GLN A 5 12.63 6.00 -17.80
CA GLN A 5 11.73 4.85 -17.61
C GLN A 5 12.34 3.81 -16.66
N THR A 6 13.23 4.22 -15.76
CA THR A 6 13.80 3.29 -14.78
C THR A 6 12.69 2.85 -13.83
N PRO A 7 12.57 1.56 -13.50
CA PRO A 7 11.51 1.08 -12.62
C PRO A 7 11.45 1.85 -11.29
N ILE A 8 10.25 2.30 -10.91
CA ILE A 8 9.97 3.08 -9.67
C ILE A 8 10.51 2.37 -8.41
N GLY A 9 10.62 1.06 -8.45
CA GLY A 9 11.36 0.28 -7.47
C GLY A 9 11.61 -1.14 -7.93
N ARG A 10 12.68 -1.75 -7.41
CA ARG A 10 13.05 -3.15 -7.66
C ARG A 10 12.41 -4.13 -6.67
N SER A 11 11.55 -3.66 -5.78
CA SER A 11 10.95 -4.45 -4.70
C SER A 11 9.42 -4.36 -4.74
N PRO A 12 8.70 -5.45 -4.40
CA PRO A 12 7.24 -5.42 -4.22
C PRO A 12 6.74 -4.43 -3.14
N ARG A 13 7.65 -3.90 -2.32
CA ARG A 13 7.33 -2.87 -1.31
C ARG A 13 7.12 -1.48 -1.90
N SER A 14 7.75 -1.19 -3.04
CA SER A 14 7.54 0.06 -3.77
C SER A 14 6.19 -0.01 -4.49
N ASN A 15 5.40 1.04 -4.36
CA ASN A 15 4.08 1.21 -4.97
C ASN A 15 3.75 2.71 -5.05
N PRO A 16 2.73 3.11 -5.82
CA PRO A 16 2.35 4.52 -5.97
C PRO A 16 2.16 5.26 -4.64
N ALA A 17 1.53 4.63 -3.65
CA ALA A 17 1.28 5.25 -2.35
C ALA A 17 2.55 5.50 -1.54
N THR A 18 3.53 4.59 -1.59
CA THR A 18 4.83 4.77 -0.93
C THR A 18 5.72 5.78 -1.65
N TYR A 19 5.74 5.76 -2.99
CA TYR A 19 6.59 6.65 -3.78
C TYR A 19 6.19 8.12 -3.64
N THR A 20 4.88 8.40 -3.60
CA THR A 20 4.34 9.76 -3.44
C THR A 20 4.33 10.26 -1.99
N GLY A 21 4.64 9.41 -1.01
CA GLY A 21 4.48 9.70 0.41
C GLY A 21 3.01 9.69 0.90
N LEU A 22 2.04 9.43 0.02
CA LEU A 22 0.62 9.35 0.36
C LEU A 22 0.33 8.35 1.47
N PHE A 23 1.04 7.22 1.47
CA PHE A 23 0.82 6.17 2.45
C PHE A 23 1.09 6.64 3.89
N ASP A 24 1.97 7.60 4.10
CA ASP A 24 2.25 8.14 5.44
C ASP A 24 1.06 8.91 6.01
N GLU A 25 0.37 9.69 5.18
CA GLU A 25 -0.84 10.39 5.57
C GLU A 25 -2.00 9.41 5.84
N VAL A 26 -2.13 8.37 5.01
CA VAL A 26 -3.11 7.29 5.25
C VAL A 26 -2.86 6.62 6.60
N ARG A 27 -1.61 6.25 6.92
CA ARG A 27 -1.26 5.63 8.21
C ARG A 27 -1.60 6.52 9.41
N LYS A 28 -1.41 7.84 9.29
CA LYS A 28 -1.80 8.80 10.32
C LYS A 28 -3.32 8.79 10.53
N ILE A 29 -4.12 8.77 9.47
CA ILE A 29 -5.59 8.69 9.56
C ILE A 29 -6.03 7.43 10.30
N PHE A 30 -5.49 6.26 9.94
CA PHE A 30 -5.84 5.00 10.61
C PHE A 30 -5.51 5.01 12.10
N ALA A 31 -4.37 5.60 12.48
CA ALA A 31 -3.99 5.78 13.89
C ALA A 31 -4.92 6.72 14.67
N GLN A 32 -5.66 7.60 13.99
CA GLN A 32 -6.62 8.49 14.63
C GLN A 32 -8.02 7.88 14.84
N THR A 33 -8.28 6.69 14.29
CA THR A 33 -9.57 5.99 14.49
C THR A 33 -9.81 5.65 15.96
N LYS A 34 -11.08 5.62 16.37
CA LYS A 34 -11.46 5.31 17.77
C LYS A 34 -10.91 3.95 18.22
N ASP A 35 -11.01 2.94 17.36
CA ASP A 35 -10.55 1.59 17.67
C ASP A 35 -9.02 1.49 17.73
N ALA A 36 -8.29 2.19 16.85
CA ALA A 36 -6.84 2.27 16.93
C ALA A 36 -6.39 2.94 18.24
N LYS A 37 -7.01 4.07 18.61
CA LYS A 37 -6.72 4.78 19.87
C LYS A 37 -6.98 3.89 21.09
N ARG A 38 -8.12 3.18 21.11
CA ARG A 38 -8.47 2.25 22.21
C ARG A 38 -7.44 1.14 22.37
N ARG A 39 -6.89 0.64 21.26
CA ARG A 39 -5.86 -0.42 21.26
C ARG A 39 -4.41 0.10 21.38
N GLY A 40 -4.22 1.42 21.51
CA GLY A 40 -2.90 2.04 21.56
C GLY A 40 -2.11 1.96 20.24
N TYR A 41 -2.77 1.73 19.11
CA TYR A 41 -2.10 1.60 17.82
C TYR A 41 -1.71 2.97 17.26
N LYS A 42 -0.40 3.14 17.01
CA LYS A 42 0.19 4.32 16.36
C LYS A 42 0.34 4.08 14.86
N ALA A 43 0.71 5.12 14.10
CA ALA A 43 0.93 5.03 12.65
C ALA A 43 1.95 3.95 12.23
N GLY A 44 2.87 3.56 13.12
CA GLY A 44 3.80 2.45 12.91
C GLY A 44 3.11 1.09 12.77
N ARG A 45 2.01 0.85 13.49
CA ARG A 45 1.20 -0.39 13.37
C ARG A 45 0.67 -0.57 11.94
N PHE A 46 0.41 0.53 11.24
CA PHE A 46 -0.16 0.56 9.91
C PHE A 46 0.90 0.58 8.80
N SER A 47 2.17 0.38 9.12
CA SER A 47 3.24 0.27 8.13
C SER A 47 3.60 -1.19 7.89
N PHE A 48 3.52 -1.63 6.63
CA PHE A 48 3.98 -2.96 6.25
C PHE A 48 5.53 -3.08 6.20
N ASN A 49 6.25 -1.96 6.28
CA ASN A 49 7.71 -1.94 6.27
C ASN A 49 8.34 -2.24 7.64
N VAL A 50 7.57 -2.16 8.73
CA VAL A 50 8.07 -2.33 10.10
C VAL A 50 7.33 -3.44 10.83
N HIS A 51 7.99 -4.01 11.84
CA HIS A 51 7.39 -5.02 12.70
C HIS A 51 6.18 -4.48 13.48
N GLY A 52 5.30 -5.39 13.90
CA GLY A 52 4.20 -5.12 14.82
C GLY A 52 2.83 -5.33 14.17
N GLY A 53 2.53 -4.65 13.05
CA GLY A 53 1.25 -4.79 12.36
C GLY A 53 1.29 -5.54 11.02
N ARG A 54 2.47 -5.66 10.42
CA ARG A 54 2.66 -6.40 9.17
C ARG A 54 2.43 -7.91 9.36
N CYS A 55 2.24 -8.60 8.26
CA CYS A 55 2.38 -10.05 8.22
C CYS A 55 3.86 -10.42 8.34
N GLU A 56 4.21 -11.18 9.38
CA GLU A 56 5.61 -11.56 9.62
C GLU A 56 6.08 -12.68 8.68
N GLU A 57 5.18 -13.50 8.13
CA GLU A 57 5.56 -14.58 7.20
C GLU A 57 6.06 -14.07 5.83
N CYS A 58 5.52 -12.95 5.35
CA CYS A 58 6.02 -12.30 4.13
C CYS A 58 6.78 -11.00 4.41
N LEU A 59 7.05 -10.69 5.69
CA LEU A 59 7.69 -9.43 6.12
C LEU A 59 7.04 -8.19 5.47
N GLY A 60 5.70 -8.21 5.40
CA GLY A 60 4.87 -7.15 4.83
C GLY A 60 4.88 -7.02 3.31
N GLN A 61 5.48 -7.95 2.57
CA GLN A 61 5.49 -7.89 1.09
C GLN A 61 4.13 -8.26 0.48
N GLY A 62 3.36 -9.13 1.15
CA GLY A 62 2.13 -9.72 0.61
C GLY A 62 2.39 -10.87 -0.36
N VAL A 63 3.65 -11.07 -0.77
CA VAL A 63 4.11 -12.13 -1.63
C VAL A 63 5.33 -12.81 -1.04
N GLN A 64 5.61 -14.03 -1.47
CA GLN A 64 6.82 -14.78 -1.18
C GLN A 64 7.55 -15.06 -2.49
N LYS A 65 8.88 -14.89 -2.47
CA LYS A 65 9.75 -15.22 -3.59
C LYS A 65 9.87 -16.74 -3.67
N ILE A 66 9.64 -17.31 -4.85
CA ILE A 66 9.91 -18.71 -5.13
C ILE A 66 11.23 -18.75 -5.91
N GLU A 67 12.24 -19.38 -5.31
CA GLU A 67 13.52 -19.58 -5.98
C GLU A 67 13.51 -20.92 -6.71
N MET A 68 13.76 -20.87 -8.01
CA MET A 68 13.89 -22.04 -8.87
C MET A 68 15.20 -21.90 -9.65
N HIS A 69 16.01 -22.96 -9.69
CA HIS A 69 17.39 -22.91 -10.20
C HIS A 69 17.55 -22.43 -11.66
N PHE A 70 16.48 -22.44 -12.46
CA PHE A 70 16.54 -22.18 -13.91
C PHE A 70 15.43 -21.26 -14.44
N LEU A 71 14.59 -20.71 -13.57
CA LEU A 71 13.50 -19.81 -13.98
C LEU A 71 13.72 -18.41 -13.41
N PRO A 72 13.22 -17.37 -14.11
CA PRO A 72 13.23 -16.02 -13.57
C PRO A 72 12.49 -15.96 -12.23
N GLU A 73 12.87 -15.00 -11.38
CA GLU A 73 12.27 -14.84 -10.06
C GLU A 73 10.76 -14.70 -10.17
N MET A 74 10.04 -15.60 -9.51
CA MET A 74 8.58 -15.57 -9.46
C MET A 74 8.11 -15.29 -8.04
N TYR A 75 6.98 -14.62 -7.92
CA TYR A 75 6.35 -14.28 -6.64
C TYR A 75 4.99 -14.97 -6.56
N ALA A 76 4.76 -15.68 -5.46
CA ALA A 76 3.44 -16.20 -5.11
C ALA A 76 2.81 -15.37 -4.01
N VAL A 77 1.48 -15.29 -4.00
CA VAL A 77 0.72 -14.63 -2.92
C VAL A 77 1.02 -15.32 -1.60
N CYS A 78 1.30 -14.55 -0.56
CA CYS A 78 1.56 -15.10 0.77
C CYS A 78 0.28 -15.75 1.32
N PRO A 79 0.30 -17.05 1.67
CA PRO A 79 -0.91 -17.75 2.10
C PRO A 79 -1.44 -17.26 3.46
N ALA A 80 -0.58 -16.79 4.36
CA ALA A 80 -0.99 -16.35 5.70
C ALA A 80 -1.68 -15.00 5.76
N CYS A 81 -1.46 -14.12 4.78
CA CYS A 81 -2.16 -12.83 4.71
C CYS A 81 -2.97 -12.66 3.44
N GLU A 82 -2.95 -13.63 2.53
CA GLU A 82 -3.65 -13.60 1.24
C GLU A 82 -3.36 -12.31 0.46
N GLY A 83 -2.11 -11.87 0.46
CA GLY A 83 -1.69 -10.62 -0.21
C GLY A 83 -1.96 -9.32 0.58
N LYS A 84 -2.69 -9.37 1.70
CA LYS A 84 -3.11 -8.18 2.46
C LYS A 84 -1.98 -7.46 3.21
N ARG A 85 -0.76 -8.03 3.25
CA ARG A 85 0.46 -7.47 3.88
C ARG A 85 0.42 -7.26 5.41
N PHE A 86 -0.74 -7.36 6.05
CA PHE A 86 -0.93 -7.10 7.48
C PHE A 86 -1.47 -8.32 8.22
N ASN A 87 -1.26 -8.35 9.54
CA ASN A 87 -1.90 -9.33 10.41
C ASN A 87 -3.37 -9.01 10.66
N ARG A 88 -4.14 -10.03 11.06
CA ARG A 88 -5.60 -9.94 11.27
C ARG A 88 -6.00 -8.80 12.20
N GLN A 89 -5.28 -8.61 13.31
CA GLN A 89 -5.58 -7.57 14.31
C GLN A 89 -5.44 -6.15 13.75
N THR A 90 -4.52 -5.94 12.81
CA THR A 90 -4.35 -4.65 12.15
C THR A 90 -5.47 -4.40 11.14
N LEU A 91 -5.93 -5.44 10.45
CA LEU A 91 -7.03 -5.38 9.47
C LEU A 91 -8.41 -5.17 10.11
N GLU A 92 -8.57 -5.45 11.41
CA GLU A 92 -9.79 -5.14 12.16
C GLU A 92 -10.03 -3.63 12.30
N ILE A 93 -8.98 -2.81 12.18
CA ILE A 93 -9.13 -1.34 12.24
C ILE A 93 -9.63 -0.84 10.89
N LYS A 94 -10.77 -0.15 10.93
CA LYS A 94 -11.43 0.37 9.74
C LYS A 94 -11.57 1.89 9.78
N TYR A 95 -11.38 2.52 8.63
CA TYR A 95 -11.76 3.91 8.37
C TYR A 95 -12.83 3.92 7.28
N LYS A 96 -13.98 4.57 7.53
CA LYS A 96 -15.17 4.53 6.65
C LYS A 96 -15.53 3.09 6.18
N GLY A 97 -15.44 2.12 7.09
CA GLY A 97 -15.75 0.71 6.82
C GLY A 97 -14.66 -0.09 6.07
N LYS A 98 -13.53 0.53 5.72
CA LYS A 98 -12.43 -0.07 4.96
C LYS A 98 -11.18 -0.24 5.83
N SER A 99 -10.56 -1.41 5.80
CA SER A 99 -9.27 -1.67 6.43
C SER A 99 -8.15 -0.99 5.64
N ILE A 100 -6.93 -0.96 6.20
CA ILE A 100 -5.79 -0.37 5.49
C ILE A 100 -5.38 -1.18 4.25
N ALA A 101 -5.60 -2.50 4.26
CA ALA A 101 -5.38 -3.32 3.06
C ALA A 101 -6.43 -2.99 1.99
N ASP A 102 -7.69 -2.81 2.37
CA ASP A 102 -8.75 -2.42 1.42
C ASP A 102 -8.44 -1.06 0.78
N VAL A 103 -7.87 -0.11 1.55
CA VAL A 103 -7.43 1.19 1.01
C VAL A 103 -6.27 1.02 0.04
N LEU A 104 -5.28 0.17 0.35
CA LEU A 104 -4.19 -0.10 -0.59
C LEU A 104 -4.67 -0.78 -1.87
N ASP A 105 -5.80 -1.49 -1.83
CA ASP A 105 -6.40 -2.15 -2.99
C ASP A 105 -7.34 -1.22 -3.80
N MET A 106 -7.60 0.01 -3.34
CA MET A 106 -8.39 0.98 -4.09
C MET A 106 -7.64 1.50 -5.31
N GLN A 107 -8.37 1.66 -6.42
CA GLN A 107 -7.90 2.47 -7.54
C GLN A 107 -7.67 3.91 -7.10
N ILE A 108 -6.72 4.59 -7.73
CA ILE A 108 -6.39 5.99 -7.43
C ILE A 108 -7.63 6.89 -7.60
N ASP A 109 -8.47 6.62 -8.58
CA ASP A 109 -9.71 7.37 -8.79
C ASP A 109 -10.71 7.21 -7.63
N ASP A 110 -10.89 5.99 -7.14
CA ASP A 110 -11.74 5.69 -5.99
C ASP A 110 -11.17 6.28 -4.70
N ALA A 111 -9.85 6.16 -4.52
CA ALA A 111 -9.15 6.73 -3.37
C ALA A 111 -9.30 8.27 -3.33
N HIS A 112 -9.30 8.92 -4.48
CA HIS A 112 -9.45 10.38 -4.57
C HIS A 112 -10.82 10.83 -4.02
N ALA A 113 -11.89 10.14 -4.41
CA ALA A 113 -13.23 10.37 -3.83
C ALA A 113 -13.29 9.97 -2.35
N PHE A 114 -12.70 8.84 -1.98
CA PHE A 114 -12.72 8.32 -0.61
C PHE A 114 -12.07 9.29 0.40
N PHE A 115 -10.99 9.96 0.00
CA PHE A 115 -10.22 10.92 0.78
C PHE A 115 -10.55 12.40 0.50
N GLU A 116 -11.70 12.71 -0.11
CA GLU A 116 -12.12 14.09 -0.47
C GLU A 116 -11.91 15.14 0.65
N ASN A 117 -12.07 14.75 1.92
CA ASN A 117 -11.94 15.64 3.08
C ASN A 117 -10.49 15.81 3.58
N PHE A 118 -9.50 15.27 2.87
CA PHE A 118 -8.07 15.40 3.20
C PHE A 118 -7.33 16.10 2.05
N PRO A 119 -7.28 17.45 2.04
CA PRO A 119 -6.74 18.22 0.92
C PRO A 119 -5.31 17.83 0.51
N GLN A 120 -4.47 17.42 1.46
CA GLN A 120 -3.11 16.96 1.18
C GLN A 120 -3.09 15.65 0.37
N ILE A 121 -3.91 14.67 0.75
CA ILE A 121 -4.03 13.39 0.04
C ILE A 121 -4.66 13.60 -1.34
N VAL A 122 -5.72 14.41 -1.41
CA VAL A 122 -6.39 14.76 -2.67
C VAL A 122 -5.41 15.36 -3.67
N ARG A 123 -4.56 16.31 -3.26
CA ARG A 123 -3.54 16.90 -4.16
C ARG A 123 -2.54 15.86 -4.70
N MET A 124 -2.10 14.92 -3.86
CA MET A 124 -1.20 13.84 -4.28
C MET A 124 -1.87 12.90 -5.28
N LEU A 125 -3.12 12.51 -5.02
CA LEU A 125 -3.91 11.64 -5.91
C LEU A 125 -4.23 12.33 -7.23
N GLU A 126 -4.62 13.59 -7.19
CA GLU A 126 -4.91 14.39 -8.39
C GLU A 126 -3.68 14.48 -9.32
N SER A 127 -2.48 14.54 -8.74
CA SER A 127 -1.24 14.54 -9.52
C SER A 127 -1.04 13.22 -10.29
N LEU A 128 -1.35 12.08 -9.65
CA LEU A 128 -1.33 10.76 -10.29
C LEU A 128 -2.43 10.60 -11.35
N ARG A 129 -3.63 11.14 -11.09
CA ARG A 129 -4.75 11.13 -12.03
C ARG A 129 -4.42 11.89 -13.32
N ARG A 130 -3.81 13.07 -13.20
CA ARG A 130 -3.45 13.93 -14.35
C ARG A 130 -2.45 13.29 -15.31
N VAL A 131 -1.60 12.39 -14.83
CA VAL A 131 -0.68 11.62 -15.67
C VAL A 131 -1.28 10.31 -16.18
N GLY A 132 -2.59 10.09 -15.96
CA GLY A 132 -3.33 8.94 -16.50
C GLY A 132 -3.26 7.67 -15.65
N LEU A 133 -2.79 7.74 -14.40
CA LEU A 133 -2.61 6.57 -13.54
C LEU A 133 -3.84 6.24 -12.66
N GLY A 134 -5.01 6.85 -12.94
CA GLY A 134 -6.22 6.73 -12.12
C GLY A 134 -6.71 5.29 -11.89
N TYR A 135 -6.47 4.40 -12.87
CA TYR A 135 -6.88 3.00 -12.85
C TYR A 135 -5.98 2.08 -12.01
N LEU A 136 -4.76 2.51 -11.66
CA LEU A 136 -3.85 1.72 -10.84
C LEU A 136 -4.30 1.72 -9.39
N THR A 137 -4.06 0.61 -8.67
CA THR A 137 -4.31 0.59 -7.23
C THR A 137 -3.18 1.24 -6.45
N LEU A 138 -3.49 1.80 -5.28
CA LEU A 138 -2.53 2.49 -4.42
C LEU A 138 -1.33 1.61 -4.01
N GLY A 139 -1.61 0.33 -3.77
CA GLY A 139 -0.67 -0.66 -3.29
C GLY A 139 -0.02 -1.52 -4.37
N GLN A 140 -0.35 -1.29 -5.66
CA GLN A 140 0.19 -2.07 -6.78
C GLN A 140 1.72 -2.03 -6.78
N ALA A 141 2.33 -3.21 -6.77
CA ALA A 141 3.79 -3.34 -6.71
C ALA A 141 4.44 -2.71 -7.95
N SER A 142 5.49 -1.89 -7.74
CA SER A 142 6.21 -1.25 -8.84
C SER A 142 6.84 -2.24 -9.82
N THR A 143 7.13 -3.47 -9.37
CA THR A 143 7.65 -4.55 -10.22
C THR A 143 6.64 -5.08 -11.23
N THR A 144 5.35 -4.78 -11.06
CA THR A 144 4.28 -5.18 -12.00
C THR A 144 3.76 -4.00 -12.83
N LEU A 145 4.36 -2.81 -12.69
CA LEU A 145 4.03 -1.66 -13.52
C LEU A 145 4.78 -1.73 -14.86
N SER A 146 4.06 -1.53 -15.96
CA SER A 146 4.67 -1.32 -17.27
C SER A 146 5.49 -0.03 -17.25
N GLY A 147 6.66 -0.02 -17.87
CA GLY A 147 7.60 1.13 -17.87
C GLY A 147 7.18 2.33 -18.72
N GLY A 148 5.88 2.63 -18.79
CA GLY A 148 5.32 3.76 -19.54
C GLY A 148 5.91 5.10 -19.13
#